data_AF-M2SVU2-F1
#
_entry.id   AF-M2SVU2-F1
#
_cell.length_a   1.000
_cell.length_b   1.000
_cell.length_c   1.000
_cell.angle_alpha   90.00
_cell.angle_beta   90.00
_cell.angle_gamma   90.00
#
_symmetry.space_group_name_H-M   'P 1'
#
loop_
_entity.id
_entity.type
_entity.pdbx_description
1 polymer ?
#
loop_
_entity_poly.entity_id
_entity_poly.type
_entity_poly.pdbx_seq_one_letter_code
_entity_poly.pdbx_strand_id
1 'polypeptide(L)'
;MAPKDLLRSRPCGVSTVLILILGSLIFRWATLRDLSEYDPFVPILQGEIVARVPGLGDAYGMANNHLDSSLDLEYWRERMRGTITIDSDLESGSGDSMDTEFQQALRESRDDYFDTVDGELKQFIHIPVGAPPHLRVLPQQSLWNRPYFRDPRRGLNHFDYIDNTWVLRHPALHHINPSDFDFAAEYLESDGFGIRLPLDPDSSSSEDYSTVLEQCHAAWNVADSLDMHDLMEHVVDKLEAIKPGRDEMMVFACRIFGKRGGVDLPGHYRLKEYLAKFIAENWWEYIRELGEWFVKRLERLPELERDVCKKRLEVLNERLDKEDGEEEEEEEEEEEEEKEEQCEEDMEID
;
A
#
# COMPACT_ATOMS: atom_id res chain seq x y z
N MET A 1 37.59 -11.12 4.20
CA MET A 1 37.85 -12.40 3.48
C MET A 1 37.76 -13.56 4.47
N ALA A 2 37.24 -14.72 4.06
CA ALA A 2 37.20 -15.90 4.93
C ALA A 2 38.64 -16.41 5.22
N PRO A 3 38.96 -16.86 6.46
CA PRO A 3 40.28 -17.38 6.80
C PRO A 3 40.68 -18.55 5.89
N LYS A 4 41.93 -18.59 5.42
CA LYS A 4 42.42 -19.67 4.54
C LYS A 4 42.30 -21.06 5.18
N ASP A 5 42.36 -21.13 6.51
CA ASP A 5 42.22 -22.37 7.26
C ASP A 5 40.78 -22.87 7.33
N LEU A 6 39.79 -22.03 7.02
CA LEU A 6 38.38 -22.44 7.00
C LEU A 6 38.12 -23.47 5.91
N LEU A 7 38.70 -23.31 4.73
CA LEU A 7 38.55 -24.25 3.62
C LEU A 7 39.16 -25.62 3.96
N ARG A 8 40.15 -25.67 4.85
CA ARG A 8 40.78 -26.91 5.32
C ARG A 8 39.90 -27.66 6.32
N SER A 9 39.02 -26.96 7.04
CA SER A 9 38.09 -27.56 7.99
C SER A 9 36.76 -28.00 7.38
N ARG A 10 36.61 -27.91 6.05
CA ARG A 10 35.38 -28.25 5.33
C ARG A 10 35.06 -29.75 5.46
N PRO A 11 33.93 -30.13 6.10
CA PRO A 11 33.51 -31.52 6.15
C PRO A 11 33.09 -32.01 4.75
N CYS A 12 33.36 -33.28 4.45
CA CYS A 12 32.92 -33.89 3.19
C CYS A 12 31.39 -33.83 3.06
N GLY A 13 30.90 -33.31 1.93
CA GLY A 13 29.45 -33.22 1.64
C GLY A 13 28.77 -31.92 2.07
N VAL A 14 29.49 -30.96 2.64
CA VAL A 14 28.95 -29.64 2.99
C VAL A 14 29.32 -28.61 1.91
N SER A 15 28.36 -27.86 1.37
CA SER A 15 28.59 -26.83 0.34
C SER A 15 28.39 -25.40 0.81
N THR A 16 27.82 -25.18 2.00
CA THR A 16 27.41 -23.86 2.45
C THR A 16 28.18 -23.43 3.71
N VAL A 17 28.64 -22.18 3.73
CA VAL A 17 29.25 -21.52 4.89
C VAL A 17 28.20 -20.62 5.51
N LEU A 18 27.94 -20.82 6.80
CA LEU A 18 27.18 -19.89 7.63
C LEU A 18 28.15 -18.88 8.26
N ILE A 19 27.79 -17.61 8.16
CA ILE A 19 28.48 -16.51 8.81
C ILE A 19 27.57 -16.08 9.98
N LEU A 20 27.99 -16.39 11.22
CA LEU A 20 27.37 -15.80 12.39
C LEU A 20 28.08 -14.50 12.73
N ILE A 21 27.28 -13.45 12.92
CA ILE A 21 27.76 -12.11 13.25
C ILE A 21 27.21 -11.76 14.63
N LEU A 22 28.05 -11.94 15.65
CA LEU A 22 27.76 -11.63 17.06
C LEU A 22 29.05 -11.11 17.71
N GLY A 23 29.43 -9.85 17.44
CA GLY A 23 30.67 -9.25 17.96
C GLY A 23 31.99 -9.91 17.50
N SER A 24 31.91 -11.04 16.78
CA SER A 24 33.02 -11.76 16.16
C SER A 24 32.48 -12.55 14.97
N LEU A 25 33.29 -12.67 13.91
CA LEU A 25 32.94 -13.48 12.74
C LEU A 25 33.19 -14.96 13.05
N ILE A 26 32.11 -15.71 13.25
CA ILE A 26 32.19 -17.16 13.45
C ILE A 26 31.72 -17.85 12.17
N PHE A 27 32.60 -18.66 11.58
CA PHE A 27 32.29 -19.44 10.39
C PHE A 27 31.90 -20.86 10.78
N ARG A 28 30.75 -21.34 10.30
CA ARG A 28 30.30 -22.73 10.48
C ARG A 28 29.92 -23.35 9.15
N TRP A 29 30.16 -24.64 9.00
CA TRP A 29 29.76 -25.41 7.83
C TRP A 29 28.35 -25.98 8.08
N ALA A 30 27.43 -25.80 7.12
CA ALA A 30 26.08 -26.35 7.19
C ALA A 30 25.70 -26.99 5.85
N THR A 31 25.12 -28.19 5.89
CA THR A 31 24.57 -28.84 4.69
C THR A 31 23.29 -28.14 4.22
N LEU A 32 22.90 -28.35 2.97
CA LEU A 32 21.58 -27.92 2.48
C LEU A 32 20.41 -28.47 3.33
N ARG A 33 20.60 -29.59 4.03
CA ARG A 33 19.58 -30.15 4.94
C ARG A 33 19.57 -29.48 6.31
N ASP A 34 20.73 -28.96 6.75
CA ASP A 34 20.85 -28.19 8.00
C ASP A 34 20.29 -26.77 7.83
N LEU A 35 20.22 -26.30 6.59
CA LEU A 35 19.46 -25.11 6.19
C LEU A 35 17.99 -25.52 6.02
N SER A 36 17.31 -25.80 7.13
CA SER A 36 15.84 -25.75 7.09
C SER A 36 15.45 -24.35 6.62
N GLU A 37 14.49 -24.25 5.70
CA GLU A 37 13.88 -22.96 5.34
C GLU A 37 13.50 -22.26 6.64
N TYR A 38 14.23 -21.19 6.95
CA TYR A 38 13.88 -20.32 8.06
C TYR A 38 12.59 -19.63 7.64
N ASP A 39 11.47 -20.10 8.19
CA ASP A 39 10.18 -19.46 8.04
C ASP A 39 9.92 -18.61 9.30
N PRO A 40 10.08 -17.28 9.23
CA PRO A 40 9.88 -16.42 10.39
C PRO A 40 8.40 -16.31 10.82
N PHE A 41 7.47 -16.84 10.03
CA PHE A 41 6.04 -16.71 10.27
C PHE A 41 5.38 -18.00 10.76
N VAL A 42 6.14 -19.10 10.83
CA VAL A 42 5.72 -20.31 11.53
C VAL A 42 6.06 -20.13 13.01
N PRO A 43 5.06 -20.11 13.92
CA PRO A 43 5.33 -20.09 15.36
C PRO A 43 6.29 -21.22 15.68
N ILE A 44 7.32 -20.96 16.49
CA ILE A 44 8.36 -21.93 16.85
C ILE A 44 7.74 -23.12 17.60
N LEU A 45 7.07 -24.00 16.85
CA LEU A 45 6.59 -25.31 17.27
C LEU A 45 7.71 -26.35 17.09
N GLN A 46 8.82 -25.95 16.47
CA GLN A 46 10.07 -26.71 16.38
C GLN A 46 10.94 -26.59 17.65
N GLY A 47 10.33 -26.57 18.84
CA GLY A 47 11.05 -26.54 20.12
C GLY A 47 12.08 -27.68 20.23
N GLU A 48 11.81 -28.85 19.62
CA GLU A 48 12.76 -29.97 19.58
C GLU A 48 14.00 -29.72 18.72
N ILE A 49 13.90 -28.96 17.63
CA ILE A 49 15.06 -28.67 16.74
C ILE A 49 15.91 -27.57 17.35
N VAL A 50 15.26 -26.50 17.84
CA VAL A 50 15.90 -25.39 18.53
C VAL A 50 16.63 -25.87 19.80
N ALA A 51 16.05 -26.83 20.54
CA ALA A 51 16.67 -27.41 21.73
C ALA A 51 17.88 -28.33 21.43
N ARG A 52 17.94 -28.94 20.23
CA ARG A 52 19.03 -29.85 19.85
C ARG A 52 20.29 -29.13 19.37
N VAL A 53 20.18 -27.87 18.94
CA VAL A 53 21.30 -27.11 18.36
C VAL A 53 21.64 -25.91 19.25
N PRO A 54 22.73 -25.98 20.05
CA PRO A 54 23.14 -24.88 20.93
C PRO A 54 23.34 -23.57 20.15
N GLY A 55 22.64 -22.52 20.57
CA GLY A 55 22.70 -21.17 19.98
C GLY A 55 21.73 -20.92 18.81
N LEU A 56 21.01 -21.94 18.33
CA LEU A 56 20.04 -21.75 17.23
C LEU A 56 18.81 -20.94 17.67
N GLY A 57 18.38 -21.12 18.93
CA GLY A 57 17.28 -20.34 19.51
C GLY A 57 17.61 -18.86 19.62
N ASP A 58 18.84 -18.53 20.00
CA ASP A 58 19.30 -17.14 20.08
C ASP A 58 19.38 -16.51 18.67
N ALA A 59 19.86 -17.28 17.67
CA ALA A 59 19.89 -16.85 16.28
C ALA A 59 18.48 -16.55 15.72
N TYR A 60 17.51 -17.43 15.98
CA TYR A 60 16.12 -17.21 15.57
C TYR A 60 15.47 -16.07 16.33
N GLY A 61 15.74 -15.94 17.64
CA GLY A 61 15.28 -14.82 18.44
C GLY A 61 15.79 -13.48 17.91
N MET A 62 17.05 -13.41 17.49
CA MET A 62 17.61 -12.20 16.87
C MET A 62 16.99 -11.91 15.50
N ALA A 63 16.78 -12.93 14.66
CA ALA A 63 16.17 -12.76 13.34
C ALA A 63 14.68 -12.37 13.42
N ASN A 64 13.93 -12.88 14.40
CA ASN A 64 12.54 -12.47 14.65
C ASN A 64 12.46 -11.07 15.26
N ASN A 65 13.29 -10.77 16.27
CA ASN A 65 13.40 -9.41 16.80
C ASN A 65 13.78 -8.40 15.70
N HIS A 66 14.56 -8.81 14.69
CA HIS A 66 14.90 -7.99 13.53
C HIS A 66 13.66 -7.69 12.68
N LEU A 67 12.88 -8.71 12.32
CA LEU A 67 11.64 -8.53 11.54
C LEU A 67 10.64 -7.61 12.25
N ASP A 68 10.58 -7.70 13.58
CA ASP A 68 9.70 -6.84 14.39
C ASP A 68 10.25 -5.42 14.60
N SER A 69 11.57 -5.24 14.53
CA SER A 69 12.22 -3.96 14.85
C SER A 69 12.14 -2.89 13.76
N SER A 70 11.68 -3.21 12.54
CA SER A 70 11.68 -2.31 11.36
C SER A 70 13.04 -1.66 11.02
N LEU A 71 14.14 -2.14 11.61
CA LEU A 71 15.46 -1.61 11.37
C LEU A 71 15.95 -2.06 9.99
N ASP A 72 16.43 -1.10 9.20
CA ASP A 72 16.93 -1.39 7.86
C ASP A 72 18.32 -2.06 7.89
N LEU A 73 18.74 -2.56 6.73
CA LEU A 73 20.07 -3.15 6.55
C LEU A 73 21.20 -2.13 6.80
N GLU A 74 20.91 -0.83 6.68
CA GLU A 74 21.87 0.25 6.85
C GLU A 74 22.26 0.42 8.32
N TYR A 75 21.29 0.31 9.24
CA TYR A 75 21.52 0.31 10.70
C TYR A 75 22.52 -0.78 11.12
N TRP A 76 22.38 -2.00 10.60
CA TRP A 76 23.29 -3.09 10.93
C TRP A 76 24.65 -2.93 10.27
N ARG A 77 24.70 -2.39 9.06
CA ARG A 77 25.96 -2.02 8.41
C ARG A 77 26.72 -0.99 9.23
N GLU A 78 26.01 -0.01 9.79
CA GLU A 78 26.55 1.02 10.67
C GLU A 78 27.00 0.46 12.02
N ARG A 79 26.19 -0.40 12.64
CA ARG A 79 26.53 -1.08 13.89
C ARG A 79 27.72 -2.03 13.73
N MET A 80 27.80 -2.71 12.59
CA MET A 80 28.95 -3.56 12.24
C MET A 80 30.20 -2.75 11.91
N ARG A 81 30.07 -1.59 11.25
CA ARG A 81 31.18 -0.63 11.11
C ARG A 81 31.72 -0.20 12.48
N GLY A 82 30.83 0.06 13.44
CA GLY A 82 31.22 0.42 14.81
C GLY A 82 31.79 -0.73 15.65
N THR A 83 31.58 -1.99 15.25
CA THR A 83 32.10 -3.17 15.98
C THR A 83 33.38 -3.73 15.34
N ILE A 84 33.67 -3.39 14.07
CA ILE A 84 34.93 -3.72 13.37
C ILE A 84 35.95 -2.57 13.51
N THR A 85 35.81 -1.69 14.50
CA THR A 85 36.99 -1.08 15.10
C THR A 85 37.69 -2.17 15.91
N ILE A 86 38.49 -2.97 15.22
CA ILE A 86 39.58 -3.75 15.83
C ILE A 86 40.29 -2.78 16.76
N ASP A 87 40.34 -3.09 18.06
CA ASP A 87 41.16 -2.38 19.04
C ASP A 87 42.58 -2.27 18.48
N SER A 88 42.87 -1.12 17.87
CA SER A 88 44.12 -0.80 17.21
C SER A 88 45.07 -0.17 18.22
N ASP A 89 45.12 -0.74 19.43
CA ASP A 89 46.12 -0.45 20.46
C ASP A 89 47.40 -1.27 20.21
N LEU A 90 47.80 -1.38 18.94
CA LEU A 90 49.15 -1.76 18.54
C LEU A 90 49.82 -0.55 17.90
N GLU A 91 50.21 0.40 18.74
CA GLU A 91 51.35 1.26 18.43
C GLU A 91 52.59 0.38 18.25
N SER A 92 53.12 0.29 17.02
CA SER A 92 54.56 0.35 16.81
C SER A 92 54.90 0.43 15.31
N GLY A 93 54.99 1.67 14.83
CA GLY A 93 56.06 2.15 13.95
C GLY A 93 56.39 1.37 12.68
N SER A 94 55.89 1.86 11.55
CA SER A 94 56.69 2.04 10.34
C SER A 94 55.92 2.96 9.40
N GLY A 95 56.46 4.16 9.16
CA GLY A 95 55.93 5.10 8.17
C GLY A 95 56.20 4.58 6.77
N ASP A 96 55.37 3.64 6.33
CA ASP A 96 55.26 3.32 4.91
C ASP A 96 53.88 3.79 4.45
N SER A 97 53.93 4.84 3.64
CA SER A 97 52.80 5.53 3.04
C SER A 97 51.95 4.49 2.32
N MET A 98 50.82 4.10 2.93
CA MET A 98 49.85 3.23 2.27
C MET A 98 49.49 3.88 0.95
N ASP A 99 49.81 3.18 -0.14
CA ASP A 99 49.82 3.69 -1.50
C ASP A 99 48.46 4.33 -1.82
N THR A 100 48.47 5.65 -2.02
CA THR A 100 47.28 6.42 -2.35
C THR A 100 46.58 5.89 -3.61
N GLU A 101 47.35 5.27 -4.51
CA GLU A 101 46.85 4.61 -5.72
C GLU A 101 45.98 3.39 -5.38
N PHE A 102 46.35 2.59 -4.36
CA PHE A 102 45.56 1.42 -3.94
C PHE A 102 44.24 1.83 -3.28
N GLN A 103 44.25 2.89 -2.47
CA GLN A 103 43.00 3.42 -1.89
C GLN A 103 42.09 4.02 -2.96
N GLN A 104 42.65 4.65 -3.98
CA GLN A 104 41.88 5.19 -5.10
C GLN A 104 41.31 4.07 -5.97
N ALA A 105 42.09 3.02 -6.28
CA ALA A 105 41.61 1.85 -7.01
C ALA A 105 40.50 1.09 -6.27
N LEU A 106 40.52 1.05 -4.93
CA LEU A 106 39.44 0.48 -4.12
C LEU A 106 38.17 1.34 -4.15
N ARG A 107 38.29 2.68 -4.26
CA ARG A 107 37.13 3.56 -4.45
C ARG A 107 36.55 3.40 -5.84
N GLU A 108 37.39 3.44 -6.87
CA GLU A 108 36.97 3.28 -8.27
C GLU A 108 36.36 1.89 -8.52
N SER A 109 36.96 0.81 -8.02
CA SER A 109 36.38 -0.55 -8.14
C SER A 109 35.07 -0.72 -7.35
N ARG A 110 34.89 0.02 -6.25
CA ARG A 110 33.65 0.00 -5.47
C ARG A 110 32.56 0.77 -6.20
N ASP A 111 32.89 1.93 -6.74
CA ASP A 111 31.95 2.78 -7.47
C ASP A 111 31.55 2.11 -8.81
N ASP A 112 32.48 1.42 -9.50
CA ASP A 112 32.17 0.55 -10.66
C ASP A 112 31.28 -0.65 -10.29
N TYR A 113 31.49 -1.27 -9.11
CA TYR A 113 30.63 -2.36 -8.63
C TYR A 113 29.21 -1.86 -8.33
N PHE A 114 29.06 -0.66 -7.76
CA PHE A 114 27.75 -0.07 -7.55
C PHE A 114 27.09 0.35 -8.88
N ASP A 115 27.83 0.89 -9.85
CA ASP A 115 27.28 1.22 -11.19
C ASP A 115 26.91 -0.03 -12.03
N THR A 116 27.63 -1.15 -11.88
CA THR A 116 27.25 -2.43 -12.53
C THR A 116 26.17 -3.20 -11.78
N VAL A 117 25.96 -2.94 -10.48
CA VAL A 117 24.88 -3.52 -9.68
C VAL A 117 23.61 -2.67 -9.74
N ASP A 118 23.71 -1.35 -9.92
CA ASP A 118 22.62 -0.43 -10.35
C ASP A 118 22.30 -0.55 -11.85
N GLY A 119 23.15 -1.26 -12.60
CA GLY A 119 22.74 -2.06 -13.74
C GLY A 119 21.83 -3.23 -13.33
N GLU A 120 20.95 -3.02 -12.34
CA GLU A 120 19.90 -3.91 -11.91
C GLU A 120 19.29 -4.46 -13.18
N LEU A 121 19.43 -5.76 -13.41
CA LEU A 121 18.59 -6.46 -14.37
C LEU A 121 17.19 -6.08 -13.95
N LYS A 122 16.57 -5.12 -14.65
CA LYS A 122 15.20 -4.68 -14.39
C LYS A 122 14.38 -5.94 -14.48
N GLN A 123 14.10 -6.54 -13.33
CA GLN A 123 13.44 -7.82 -13.30
C GLN A 123 12.01 -7.48 -13.67
N PHE A 124 11.52 -8.08 -14.74
CA PHE A 124 10.16 -7.87 -15.20
C PHE A 124 9.32 -9.08 -14.81
N ILE A 125 8.06 -8.82 -14.49
CA ILE A 125 7.06 -9.84 -14.19
C ILE A 125 6.04 -9.89 -15.31
N HIS A 126 5.84 -11.09 -15.81
CA HIS A 126 4.86 -11.45 -16.82
C HIS A 126 3.50 -11.73 -16.17
N ILE A 127 2.46 -11.05 -16.63
CA ILE A 127 1.11 -11.14 -16.09
C ILE A 127 0.15 -11.54 -17.22
N PRO A 128 -0.26 -12.81 -17.30
CA PRO A 128 -1.24 -13.25 -18.28
C PRO A 128 -2.66 -12.86 -17.83
N VAL A 129 -3.31 -11.95 -18.56
CA VAL A 129 -4.65 -11.40 -18.25
C VAL A 129 -5.67 -11.85 -19.29
N GLY A 130 -6.87 -12.25 -18.86
CA GLY A 130 -8.01 -12.57 -19.72
C GLY A 130 -7.97 -13.96 -20.40
N ALA A 131 -8.99 -14.22 -21.21
CA ALA A 131 -9.16 -15.42 -22.03
C ALA A 131 -9.60 -15.03 -23.46
N PRO A 132 -8.71 -15.03 -24.47
CA PRO A 132 -7.34 -15.55 -24.46
C PRO A 132 -6.37 -14.69 -23.62
N PRO A 133 -5.26 -15.28 -23.14
CA PRO A 133 -4.30 -14.57 -22.29
C PRO A 133 -3.58 -13.48 -23.09
N HIS A 134 -3.75 -12.23 -22.63
CA HIS A 134 -2.97 -11.07 -23.03
C HIS A 134 -1.82 -10.88 -22.03
N LEU A 135 -0.59 -10.94 -22.52
CA LEU A 135 0.59 -10.83 -21.66
C LEU A 135 0.91 -9.35 -21.40
N ARG A 136 0.77 -8.92 -20.14
CA ARG A 136 1.29 -7.65 -19.64
C ARG A 136 2.63 -7.85 -18.93
N VAL A 137 3.52 -6.88 -19.01
CA VAL A 137 4.87 -6.94 -18.44
C VAL A 137 5.06 -5.72 -17.56
N LEU A 138 5.28 -5.92 -16.26
CA LEU A 138 5.49 -4.84 -15.30
C LEU A 138 6.86 -4.95 -14.63
N PRO A 139 7.46 -3.83 -14.19
CA PRO A 139 8.65 -3.87 -13.34
C PRO A 139 8.37 -4.63 -12.03
N GLN A 140 9.30 -5.49 -11.61
CA GLN A 140 9.14 -6.29 -10.39
C GLN A 140 8.89 -5.41 -9.17
N GLN A 141 9.60 -4.29 -9.04
CA GLN A 141 9.44 -3.37 -7.91
C GLN A 141 8.00 -2.85 -7.72
N SER A 142 7.26 -2.65 -8.82
CA SER A 142 5.87 -2.17 -8.82
C SER A 142 4.90 -3.16 -8.15
N LEU A 143 5.20 -4.45 -8.27
CA LEU A 143 4.39 -5.53 -7.69
C LEU A 143 4.94 -5.96 -6.33
N TRP A 144 6.26 -6.03 -6.20
CA TRP A 144 6.91 -6.57 -5.01
C TRP A 144 6.52 -5.75 -3.80
N ASN A 145 6.48 -4.42 -3.87
CA ASN A 145 6.22 -3.58 -2.70
C ASN A 145 4.78 -3.67 -2.15
N ARG A 146 3.90 -4.43 -2.81
CA ARG A 146 2.49 -4.55 -2.42
C ARG A 146 2.24 -5.83 -1.62
N PRO A 147 1.79 -5.73 -0.34
CA PRO A 147 1.64 -6.90 0.53
C PRO A 147 0.66 -7.95 0.00
N TYR A 148 -0.40 -7.54 -0.69
CA TYR A 148 -1.42 -8.46 -1.21
C TYR A 148 -0.85 -9.43 -2.24
N PHE A 149 0.16 -9.05 -3.05
CA PHE A 149 0.84 -9.96 -3.96
C PHE A 149 1.81 -10.92 -3.26
N ARG A 150 2.25 -10.60 -2.05
CA ARG A 150 3.20 -11.43 -1.28
C ARG A 150 2.53 -12.37 -0.28
N ASP A 151 1.30 -12.11 0.12
CA ASP A 151 0.66 -12.85 1.22
C ASP A 151 0.37 -14.32 0.85
N PRO A 152 1.14 -15.29 1.40
CA PRO A 152 0.92 -16.70 1.09
C PRO A 152 -0.35 -17.24 1.75
N ARG A 153 -0.86 -16.57 2.80
CA ARG A 153 -2.03 -17.03 3.57
C ARG A 153 -3.32 -16.86 2.80
N ARG A 154 -3.37 -15.89 1.89
CA ARG A 154 -4.50 -15.73 0.97
C ARG A 154 -4.56 -16.83 -0.08
N GLY A 155 -3.46 -17.56 -0.30
CA GLY A 155 -3.39 -18.65 -1.27
C GLY A 155 -3.69 -18.23 -2.72
N LEU A 156 -3.62 -16.93 -3.00
CA LEU A 156 -4.08 -16.32 -4.24
C LEU A 156 -2.93 -15.82 -5.13
N ASN A 157 -1.72 -15.67 -4.60
CA ASN A 157 -0.57 -15.18 -5.36
C ASN A 157 0.58 -16.20 -5.41
N HIS A 158 0.89 -16.61 -6.64
CA HIS A 158 1.96 -17.55 -6.95
C HIS A 158 2.83 -16.92 -8.05
N PHE A 159 3.85 -16.18 -7.63
CA PHE A 159 4.94 -15.82 -8.55
C PHE A 159 5.70 -17.10 -8.89
N ASP A 160 5.56 -17.56 -10.13
CA ASP A 160 6.29 -18.71 -10.64
C ASP A 160 7.52 -18.23 -11.42
N TYR A 161 8.66 -18.87 -11.22
CA TYR A 161 9.86 -18.62 -12.03
C TYR A 161 9.93 -19.64 -13.17
N ILE A 162 9.56 -19.23 -14.38
CA ILE A 162 9.44 -20.10 -15.57
C ILE A 162 10.30 -19.52 -16.68
N ASP A 163 11.17 -20.34 -17.27
CA ASP A 163 12.03 -19.96 -18.40
C ASP A 163 12.81 -18.65 -18.17
N ASN A 164 13.40 -18.52 -16.98
CA ASN A 164 14.14 -17.34 -16.52
C ASN A 164 13.30 -16.05 -16.39
N THR A 165 11.97 -16.16 -16.29
CA THR A 165 11.06 -15.01 -16.13
C THR A 165 10.09 -15.25 -14.98
N TRP A 166 9.83 -14.22 -14.19
CA TRP A 166 8.82 -14.24 -13.15
C TRP A 166 7.43 -14.09 -13.77
N VAL A 167 6.50 -14.97 -13.41
CA VAL A 167 5.12 -14.95 -13.89
C VAL A 167 4.17 -14.83 -12.70
N LEU A 168 3.35 -13.78 -12.66
CA LEU A 168 2.29 -13.64 -11.66
C LEU A 168 1.13 -14.56 -12.03
N ARG A 169 0.81 -15.52 -11.16
CA ARG A 169 -0.41 -16.32 -11.27
C ARG A 169 -1.40 -15.94 -10.20
N HIS A 170 -2.61 -15.61 -10.64
CA HIS A 170 -3.74 -15.35 -9.78
C HIS A 170 -5.02 -15.89 -10.42
N PRO A 171 -5.88 -16.63 -9.69
CA PRO A 171 -7.08 -17.24 -10.24
C PRO A 171 -8.02 -16.24 -10.90
N ALA A 172 -8.11 -14.99 -10.47
CA ALA A 172 -9.00 -14.02 -11.11
C ALA A 172 -8.47 -13.44 -12.43
N LEU A 173 -7.17 -13.53 -12.73
CA LEU A 173 -6.59 -12.85 -13.91
C LEU A 173 -7.21 -13.29 -15.22
N HIS A 174 -7.58 -14.56 -15.36
CA HIS A 174 -8.22 -15.07 -16.58
C HIS A 174 -9.65 -14.55 -16.83
N HIS A 175 -10.30 -14.00 -15.79
CA HIS A 175 -11.63 -13.39 -15.88
C HIS A 175 -11.59 -11.88 -16.10
N ILE A 176 -10.43 -11.26 -15.87
CA ILE A 176 -10.25 -9.82 -16.00
C ILE A 176 -10.11 -9.47 -17.48
N ASN A 177 -10.83 -8.43 -17.92
CA ASN A 177 -10.67 -7.86 -19.24
C ASN A 177 -9.29 -7.17 -19.34
N PRO A 178 -8.45 -7.49 -20.34
CA PRO A 178 -7.15 -6.85 -20.50
C PRO A 178 -7.19 -5.32 -20.52
N SER A 179 -8.21 -4.70 -21.12
CA SER A 179 -8.33 -3.23 -21.14
C SER A 179 -8.56 -2.63 -19.76
N ASP A 180 -9.27 -3.35 -18.88
CA ASP A 180 -9.58 -2.87 -17.54
C ASP A 180 -8.34 -3.02 -16.64
N PHE A 181 -7.56 -4.08 -16.86
CA PHE A 181 -6.29 -4.30 -16.18
C PHE A 181 -5.24 -3.23 -16.48
N ASP A 182 -5.34 -2.56 -17.64
CA ASP A 182 -4.42 -1.48 -17.99
C ASP A 182 -4.43 -0.34 -16.97
N PHE A 183 -5.60 -0.03 -16.39
CA PHE A 183 -5.68 0.98 -15.33
C PHE A 183 -5.00 0.52 -14.03
N ALA A 184 -5.12 -0.76 -13.67
CA ALA A 184 -4.41 -1.29 -12.51
C ALA A 184 -2.89 -1.35 -12.77
N ALA A 185 -2.48 -1.69 -13.99
CA ALA A 185 -1.08 -1.68 -14.42
C ALA A 185 -0.47 -0.28 -14.33
N GLU A 186 -1.14 0.74 -14.87
CA GLU A 186 -0.71 2.14 -14.76
C GLU A 186 -0.56 2.58 -13.30
N TYR A 187 -1.51 2.19 -12.44
CA TYR A 187 -1.46 2.49 -11.01
C TYR A 187 -0.25 1.82 -10.34
N LEU A 188 0.02 0.55 -10.65
CA LEU A 188 1.17 -0.16 -10.09
C LEU A 188 2.51 0.47 -10.53
N GLU A 189 2.57 1.04 -11.73
CA GLU A 189 3.78 1.69 -12.25
C GLU A 189 3.98 3.12 -11.74
N SER A 190 2.90 3.87 -11.54
CA SER A 190 2.96 5.32 -11.35
C SER A 190 2.15 5.90 -10.20
N ASP A 191 1.51 5.06 -9.38
CA ASP A 191 0.58 5.43 -8.32
C ASP A 191 -0.63 6.26 -8.80
N GLY A 192 -0.95 6.19 -10.09
CA GLY A 192 -2.13 6.80 -10.70
C GLY A 192 -2.54 6.08 -11.98
N PHE A 193 -3.79 6.26 -12.41
CA PHE A 193 -4.32 5.61 -13.62
C PHE A 193 -5.26 6.50 -14.43
N GLY A 194 -5.36 6.23 -15.73
CA GLY A 194 -6.30 6.87 -16.64
C GLY A 194 -6.10 8.38 -16.78
N ILE A 195 -7.21 9.11 -16.97
CA ILE A 195 -7.20 10.57 -17.07
C ILE A 195 -6.76 11.16 -15.72
N ARG A 196 -5.73 12.01 -15.75
CA ARG A 196 -5.17 12.68 -14.55
C ARG A 196 -5.98 13.92 -14.18
N LEU A 197 -6.11 14.17 -12.87
CA LEU A 197 -6.78 15.34 -12.30
C LEU A 197 -5.75 16.39 -11.83
N PRO A 198 -6.08 17.69 -11.74
CA PRO A 198 -7.37 18.29 -12.09
C PRO A 198 -7.58 18.32 -13.61
N LEU A 199 -8.83 18.13 -14.03
CA LEU A 199 -9.22 18.45 -15.40
C LEU A 199 -9.10 19.97 -15.59
N ASP A 200 -8.66 20.39 -16.76
CA ASP A 200 -8.60 21.81 -17.11
C ASP A 200 -10.03 22.40 -17.01
N PRO A 201 -10.28 23.39 -16.13
CA PRO A 201 -11.62 23.91 -15.88
C PRO A 201 -12.27 24.47 -17.14
N ASP A 202 -11.48 24.96 -18.09
CA ASP A 202 -11.97 25.53 -19.35
C ASP A 202 -12.29 24.45 -20.40
N SER A 203 -11.81 23.22 -20.20
CA SER A 203 -11.94 22.11 -21.15
C SER A 203 -12.76 20.93 -20.60
N SER A 204 -13.24 21.01 -19.34
CA SER A 204 -13.94 19.91 -18.67
C SER A 204 -15.38 19.77 -19.19
N SER A 205 -15.59 18.87 -20.14
CA SER A 205 -16.92 18.50 -20.61
C SER A 205 -17.57 17.48 -19.66
N SER A 206 -18.90 17.36 -19.69
CA SER A 206 -19.59 16.28 -18.97
C SER A 206 -19.17 14.89 -19.44
N GLU A 207 -18.72 14.76 -20.69
CA GLU A 207 -18.22 13.50 -21.26
C GLU A 207 -16.90 13.06 -20.61
N ASP A 208 -16.05 14.01 -20.18
CA ASP A 208 -14.81 13.71 -19.49
C ASP A 208 -15.09 13.05 -18.13
N TYR A 209 -16.07 13.55 -17.37
CA TYR A 209 -16.46 12.95 -16.10
C TYR A 209 -17.04 11.55 -16.28
N SER A 210 -17.89 11.33 -17.28
CA SER A 210 -18.40 9.99 -17.60
C SER A 210 -17.26 9.02 -17.90
N THR A 211 -16.26 9.47 -18.68
CA THR A 211 -15.08 8.66 -19.00
C THR A 211 -14.26 8.34 -17.76
N VAL A 212 -14.03 9.32 -16.86
CA VAL A 212 -13.31 9.09 -15.60
C VAL A 212 -14.06 8.08 -14.73
N LEU A 213 -15.39 8.14 -14.67
CA LEU A 213 -16.20 7.18 -13.91
C LEU A 213 -16.12 5.76 -14.49
N GLU A 214 -16.12 5.62 -15.81
CA GLU A 214 -15.91 4.32 -16.46
C GLU A 214 -14.53 3.74 -16.14
N GLN A 215 -13.49 4.58 -16.15
CA GLN A 215 -12.14 4.18 -15.76
C GLN A 215 -12.07 3.77 -14.28
N CYS A 216 -12.69 4.55 -13.38
CA CYS A 216 -12.78 4.21 -11.96
C CYS A 216 -13.52 2.88 -11.75
N HIS A 217 -14.60 2.64 -12.49
CA HIS A 217 -15.34 1.38 -12.43
C HIS A 217 -14.50 0.19 -12.91
N ALA A 218 -13.79 0.36 -14.03
CA ALA A 218 -12.90 -0.66 -14.57
C ALA A 218 -11.76 -0.98 -13.58
N ALA A 219 -11.07 0.05 -13.09
CA ALA A 219 -10.02 -0.09 -12.08
C ALA A 219 -10.52 -0.74 -10.79
N TRP A 220 -11.71 -0.34 -10.30
CA TRP A 220 -12.33 -0.93 -9.12
C TRP A 220 -12.57 -2.43 -9.28
N ASN A 221 -13.12 -2.88 -10.41
CA ASN A 221 -13.41 -4.29 -10.64
C ASN A 221 -12.13 -5.14 -10.66
N VAL A 222 -11.04 -4.61 -11.20
CA VAL A 222 -9.72 -5.24 -11.17
C VAL A 222 -9.18 -5.28 -9.75
N ALA A 223 -9.25 -4.14 -9.04
CA ALA A 223 -8.75 -4.00 -7.69
C ALA A 223 -9.42 -4.98 -6.73
N ASP A 224 -10.75 -5.06 -6.78
CA ASP A 224 -11.51 -6.03 -6.00
C ASP A 224 -11.14 -7.47 -6.37
N SER A 225 -11.03 -7.78 -7.66
CA SER A 225 -10.72 -9.14 -8.12
C SER A 225 -9.33 -9.62 -7.69
N LEU A 226 -8.41 -8.69 -7.44
CA LEU A 226 -7.01 -8.94 -7.10
C LEU A 226 -6.65 -8.52 -5.66
N ASP A 227 -7.66 -8.18 -4.83
CA ASP A 227 -7.49 -7.67 -3.46
C ASP A 227 -6.56 -6.44 -3.32
N MET A 228 -6.52 -5.57 -4.34
CA MET A 228 -5.69 -4.35 -4.39
C MET A 228 -6.32 -3.21 -3.60
N HIS A 229 -6.29 -3.32 -2.27
CA HIS A 229 -6.93 -2.36 -1.36
C HIS A 229 -6.46 -0.91 -1.56
N ASP A 230 -5.20 -0.69 -1.89
CA ASP A 230 -4.62 0.61 -2.18
C ASP A 230 -5.20 1.26 -3.45
N LEU A 231 -5.40 0.48 -4.52
CA LEU A 231 -6.08 0.95 -5.72
C LEU A 231 -7.56 1.26 -5.44
N MET A 232 -8.21 0.48 -4.57
CA MET A 232 -9.59 0.76 -4.16
C MET A 232 -9.70 2.10 -3.44
N GLU A 233 -8.79 2.38 -2.50
CA GLU A 233 -8.71 3.69 -1.82
C GLU A 233 -8.44 4.83 -2.82
N HIS A 234 -7.51 4.62 -3.75
CA HIS A 234 -7.19 5.62 -4.77
C HIS A 234 -8.36 5.91 -5.72
N VAL A 235 -9.19 4.90 -6.03
CA VAL A 235 -10.44 5.09 -6.76
C VAL A 235 -11.38 6.03 -5.99
N VAL A 236 -11.50 5.87 -4.67
CA VAL A 236 -12.32 6.77 -3.84
C VAL A 236 -11.77 8.18 -3.85
N ASP A 237 -10.45 8.34 -3.64
CA ASP A 237 -9.80 9.66 -3.70
C ASP A 237 -10.06 10.36 -5.04
N LYS A 238 -9.98 9.60 -6.13
CA LYS A 238 -10.24 10.10 -7.49
C LYS A 238 -11.70 10.47 -7.70
N LEU A 239 -12.64 9.71 -7.12
CA LEU A 239 -14.08 10.00 -7.16
C LEU A 239 -14.44 11.24 -6.33
N GLU A 240 -13.78 11.46 -5.20
CA GLU A 240 -13.95 12.65 -4.34
C GLU A 240 -13.40 13.91 -5.02
N ALA A 241 -12.35 13.77 -5.83
CA ALA A 241 -11.74 14.87 -6.57
C ALA A 241 -12.55 15.32 -7.81
N ILE A 242 -13.55 14.55 -8.23
CA ILE A 242 -14.45 14.91 -9.33
C ILE A 242 -15.85 15.24 -8.80
N LYS A 243 -16.63 15.98 -9.60
CA LYS A 243 -18.06 16.21 -9.35
C LYS A 243 -18.88 15.42 -10.37
N PRO A 244 -19.09 14.11 -10.13
CA PRO A 244 -19.79 13.27 -11.09
C PRO A 244 -21.25 13.70 -11.23
N GLY A 245 -21.83 13.46 -12.40
CA GLY A 245 -23.27 13.61 -12.58
C GLY A 245 -24.05 12.61 -11.71
N ARG A 246 -25.25 13.00 -11.31
CA ARG A 246 -26.11 12.23 -10.40
C ARG A 246 -26.50 10.87 -10.99
N ASP A 247 -26.91 10.86 -12.25
CA ASP A 247 -27.38 9.64 -12.91
C ASP A 247 -26.25 8.60 -13.00
N GLU A 248 -25.06 9.04 -13.39
CA GLU A 248 -23.87 8.19 -13.45
C GLU A 248 -23.52 7.65 -12.07
N MET A 249 -23.65 8.48 -11.03
CA MET A 249 -23.31 8.08 -9.67
C MET A 249 -24.30 7.10 -9.06
N MET A 250 -25.59 7.24 -9.37
CA MET A 250 -26.59 6.25 -9.01
C MET A 250 -26.37 4.91 -9.73
N VAL A 251 -25.99 4.95 -11.02
CA VAL A 251 -25.63 3.72 -11.76
C VAL A 251 -24.40 3.06 -11.14
N PHE A 252 -23.39 3.84 -10.80
CA PHE A 252 -22.18 3.35 -10.15
C PHE A 252 -22.50 2.72 -8.79
N ALA A 253 -23.26 3.40 -7.93
CA ALA A 253 -23.71 2.86 -6.65
C ALA A 253 -24.50 1.55 -6.79
N CYS A 254 -25.41 1.46 -7.77
CA CYS A 254 -26.13 0.24 -8.04
C CYS A 254 -25.21 -0.94 -8.39
N ARG A 255 -24.09 -0.70 -9.07
CA ARG A 255 -23.11 -1.76 -9.42
C ARG A 255 -22.32 -2.20 -8.18
N ILE A 256 -21.87 -1.25 -7.37
CA ILE A 256 -21.10 -1.54 -6.15
C ILE A 256 -21.95 -2.30 -5.12
N PHE A 257 -23.14 -1.79 -4.79
CA PHE A 257 -24.04 -2.43 -3.82
C PHE A 257 -24.79 -3.65 -4.38
N GLY A 258 -24.89 -3.76 -5.71
CA GLY A 258 -25.52 -4.91 -6.37
C GLY A 258 -24.66 -6.17 -6.38
N LYS A 259 -23.36 -6.03 -6.09
CA LYS A 259 -22.43 -7.15 -6.08
C LYS A 259 -22.74 -8.09 -4.91
N ARG A 260 -22.97 -9.37 -5.23
CA ARG A 260 -23.27 -10.41 -4.24
C ARG A 260 -22.07 -11.32 -4.04
N GLY A 261 -21.66 -11.46 -2.79
CA GLY A 261 -20.57 -12.35 -2.41
C GLY A 261 -19.20 -11.69 -2.53
N GLY A 262 -18.27 -12.14 -1.68
CA GLY A 262 -16.97 -11.51 -1.48
C GLY A 262 -16.77 -11.18 0.00
N VAL A 263 -15.52 -11.09 0.41
CA VAL A 263 -15.17 -10.51 1.71
C VAL A 263 -15.05 -9.01 1.48
N ASP A 264 -15.81 -8.21 2.23
CA ASP A 264 -15.68 -6.76 2.17
C ASP A 264 -14.25 -6.36 2.62
N LEU A 265 -13.46 -5.88 1.67
CA LEU A 265 -12.17 -5.23 1.93
C LEU A 265 -12.41 -3.81 2.49
N PRO A 266 -11.45 -3.23 3.24
CA PRO A 266 -11.57 -1.88 3.78
C PRO A 266 -12.05 -0.82 2.77
N GLY A 267 -11.50 -0.84 1.55
CA GLY A 267 -11.91 0.09 0.49
C GLY A 267 -13.39 0.00 0.11
N HIS A 268 -14.04 -1.15 0.28
CA HIS A 268 -15.48 -1.30 0.05
C HIS A 268 -16.29 -0.42 1.00
N TYR A 269 -15.92 -0.38 2.28
CA TYR A 269 -16.64 0.41 3.26
C TYR A 269 -16.54 1.89 2.95
N ARG A 270 -15.32 2.37 2.64
CA ARG A 270 -15.10 3.77 2.30
C ARG A 270 -15.85 4.16 1.02
N LEU A 271 -15.80 3.34 -0.03
CA LEU A 271 -16.54 3.62 -1.26
C LEU A 271 -18.06 3.60 -1.04
N LYS A 272 -18.59 2.58 -0.34
CA LYS A 272 -20.02 2.50 -0.02
C LYS A 272 -20.48 3.70 0.79
N GLU A 273 -19.68 4.12 1.77
CA GLU A 273 -19.94 5.31 2.58
C GLU A 273 -19.96 6.59 1.73
N TYR A 274 -18.96 6.77 0.87
CA TYR A 274 -18.90 7.90 -0.07
C TYR A 274 -20.14 7.96 -0.96
N LEU A 275 -20.51 6.84 -1.58
CA LEU A 275 -21.68 6.76 -2.47
C LEU A 275 -22.99 7.01 -1.73
N ALA A 276 -23.15 6.44 -0.54
CA ALA A 276 -24.33 6.65 0.29
C ALA A 276 -24.46 8.11 0.72
N LYS A 277 -23.36 8.75 1.11
CA LYS A 277 -23.30 10.18 1.44
C LYS A 277 -23.66 11.04 0.24
N PHE A 278 -23.05 10.80 -0.92
CA PHE A 278 -23.33 11.52 -2.16
C PHE A 278 -24.82 11.45 -2.53
N ILE A 279 -25.43 10.26 -2.44
CA ILE A 279 -26.85 10.09 -2.74
C ILE A 279 -27.74 10.80 -1.70
N ALA A 280 -27.36 10.73 -0.42
CA ALA A 280 -28.10 11.38 0.66
C ALA A 280 -28.10 12.91 0.55
N GLU A 281 -26.97 13.53 0.20
CA GLU A 281 -26.84 14.97 -0.01
C GLU A 281 -27.70 15.46 -1.19
N ASN A 282 -27.79 14.66 -2.24
CA ASN A 282 -28.56 14.96 -3.46
C ASN A 282 -29.97 14.34 -3.46
N TRP A 283 -30.47 13.91 -2.30
CA TRP A 283 -31.72 13.12 -2.18
C TRP A 283 -32.92 13.73 -2.89
N TRP A 284 -33.16 15.03 -2.68
CA TRP A 284 -34.30 15.71 -3.26
C TRP A 284 -34.21 15.86 -4.77
N GLU A 285 -32.99 15.94 -5.31
CA GLU A 285 -32.76 16.02 -6.75
C GLU A 285 -33.06 14.67 -7.39
N TYR A 286 -32.61 13.57 -6.78
CA TYR A 286 -32.98 12.22 -7.22
C TYR A 286 -34.50 11.99 -7.19
N ILE A 287 -35.17 12.41 -6.12
CA ILE A 287 -36.64 12.29 -6.03
C ILE A 287 -37.33 13.14 -7.10
N ARG A 288 -36.84 14.35 -7.38
CA ARG A 288 -37.45 15.26 -8.36
C ARG A 288 -37.23 14.80 -9.80
N GLU A 289 -36.03 14.34 -10.12
CA GLU A 289 -35.62 14.02 -11.49
C GLU A 289 -35.94 12.56 -11.86
N LEU A 290 -35.71 11.61 -10.94
CA LEU A 290 -35.88 10.18 -11.20
C LEU A 290 -37.16 9.59 -10.58
N GLY A 291 -37.74 10.26 -9.59
CA GLY A 291 -39.04 9.89 -9.01
C GLY A 291 -39.14 8.43 -8.59
N GLU A 292 -40.17 7.73 -9.10
CA GLU A 292 -40.40 6.31 -8.78
C GLU A 292 -39.23 5.39 -9.18
N TRP A 293 -38.44 5.75 -10.18
CA TRP A 293 -37.33 4.91 -10.63
C TRP A 293 -36.23 4.83 -9.56
N PHE A 294 -35.94 5.95 -8.90
CA PHE A 294 -34.98 6.01 -7.81
C PHE A 294 -35.44 5.15 -6.62
N VAL A 295 -36.71 5.27 -6.21
CA VAL A 295 -37.29 4.45 -5.14
C VAL A 295 -37.20 2.96 -5.47
N LYS A 296 -37.61 2.55 -6.67
CA LYS A 296 -37.52 1.15 -7.13
C LYS A 296 -36.10 0.60 -7.16
N ARG A 297 -35.09 1.46 -7.33
CA ARG A 297 -33.67 1.06 -7.28
C ARG A 297 -33.21 0.81 -5.85
N LEU A 298 -33.57 1.68 -4.91
CA LEU A 298 -33.27 1.51 -3.49
C LEU A 298 -33.93 0.25 -2.92
N GLU A 299 -35.21 0.00 -3.23
CA GLU A 299 -35.92 -1.21 -2.79
C GLU A 299 -35.25 -2.52 -3.25
N ARG A 300 -34.55 -2.49 -4.39
CA ARG A 300 -33.81 -3.65 -4.92
C ARG A 300 -32.46 -3.87 -4.22
N LEU A 301 -31.96 -2.85 -3.53
CA LEU A 301 -30.65 -2.80 -2.91
C LEU A 301 -30.80 -2.35 -1.45
N PRO A 302 -31.32 -3.21 -0.56
CA PRO A 302 -31.67 -2.83 0.82
C PRO A 302 -30.46 -2.34 1.64
N GLU A 303 -29.25 -2.80 1.29
CA GLU A 303 -28.02 -2.28 1.91
C GLU A 303 -27.77 -0.81 1.53
N LEU A 304 -27.93 -0.47 0.24
CA LEU A 304 -27.83 0.91 -0.25
C LEU A 304 -28.91 1.78 0.37
N GLU A 305 -30.16 1.30 0.40
CA GLU A 305 -31.28 2.02 1.03
C GLU A 305 -30.97 2.34 2.50
N ARG A 306 -30.57 1.34 3.29
CA ARG A 306 -30.22 1.53 4.70
C ARG A 306 -29.12 2.58 4.88
N ASP A 307 -28.05 2.47 4.10
CA ASP A 307 -26.87 3.32 4.26
C ASP A 307 -27.18 4.76 3.81
N VAL A 308 -27.93 4.94 2.72
CA VAL A 308 -28.42 6.26 2.28
C VAL A 308 -29.36 6.87 3.31
N CYS A 309 -30.32 6.12 3.87
CA CYS A 309 -31.20 6.63 4.91
C CYS A 309 -30.43 7.06 6.16
N LYS A 310 -29.42 6.29 6.57
CA LYS A 310 -28.54 6.64 7.69
C LYS A 310 -27.81 7.95 7.41
N LYS A 311 -27.14 8.07 6.25
CA LYS A 311 -26.45 9.31 5.87
C LYS A 311 -27.39 10.49 5.70
N ARG A 312 -28.62 10.26 5.22
CA ARG A 312 -29.63 11.31 5.11
C ARG A 312 -30.05 11.86 6.47
N LEU A 313 -30.18 10.98 7.47
CA LEU A 313 -30.46 11.38 8.83
C LEU A 313 -29.32 12.20 9.42
N GLU A 314 -28.06 11.80 9.20
CA GLU A 314 -26.86 12.57 9.59
C GLU A 314 -26.90 13.98 8.99
N VAL A 315 -27.13 14.11 7.68
CA VAL A 315 -27.22 15.42 6.98
C VAL A 315 -28.42 16.26 7.46
N LEU A 316 -29.52 15.64 7.90
CA LEU A 316 -30.66 16.39 8.44
C LEU A 316 -30.38 16.92 9.84
N ASN A 317 -29.77 16.11 10.69
CA ASN A 317 -29.38 16.53 12.04
C ASN A 317 -28.34 17.67 11.96
N GLU A 318 -27.33 17.55 11.09
CA GLU A 318 -26.35 18.62 10.86
C GLU A 318 -26.95 19.95 10.38
N ARG A 319 -28.15 19.92 9.77
CA ARG A 319 -28.86 21.15 9.38
C ARG A 319 -29.65 21.74 10.54
N LEU A 320 -30.32 20.89 11.32
CA LEU A 320 -31.01 21.33 12.54
C LEU A 320 -30.02 21.96 13.52
N ASP A 321 -28.89 21.31 13.76
CA ASP A 321 -27.85 21.81 14.66
C ASP A 321 -27.24 23.16 14.18
N LYS A 322 -27.29 23.44 12.86
CA LYS A 322 -26.84 24.73 12.32
C LYS A 322 -27.91 25.81 12.43
N GLU A 323 -29.16 25.48 12.16
CA GLU A 323 -30.28 26.41 12.33
C GLU A 323 -30.39 26.84 13.79
N ASP A 324 -30.26 25.91 14.75
CA ASP A 324 -30.25 26.21 16.18
C ASP A 324 -29.07 27.12 16.58
N GLY A 325 -27.88 26.92 15.98
CA GLY A 325 -26.70 27.74 16.25
C GLY A 325 -26.76 29.13 15.62
N GLU A 326 -27.34 29.27 14.43
CA GLU A 326 -27.56 30.58 13.77
C GLU A 326 -28.60 31.41 14.55
N GLU A 327 -29.66 30.79 15.09
CA GLU A 327 -30.63 31.46 15.96
C GLU A 327 -30.00 31.94 17.28
N GLU A 328 -29.13 31.15 17.91
CA GLU A 328 -28.39 31.57 19.12
C GLU A 328 -27.41 32.73 18.83
N GLU A 329 -26.72 32.72 17.69
CA GLU A 329 -25.84 33.82 17.28
C GLU A 329 -26.62 35.11 16.99
N GLU A 330 -27.78 35.04 16.32
CA GLU A 330 -28.65 36.19 16.08
C GLU A 330 -29.23 36.78 17.40
N GLU A 331 -29.64 35.93 18.36
CA GLU A 331 -30.10 36.40 19.68
C GLU A 331 -28.97 37.08 20.49
N GLU A 332 -27.74 36.56 20.42
CA GLU A 332 -26.58 37.20 21.06
C GLU A 332 -26.22 38.55 20.42
N GLU A 333 -26.28 38.66 19.08
CA GLU A 333 -26.07 39.92 18.37
C GLU A 333 -27.15 40.97 18.73
N GLU A 334 -28.43 40.58 18.77
CA GLU A 334 -29.53 41.49 19.18
C GLU A 334 -29.35 41.95 20.64
N GLU A 335 -28.95 41.05 21.55
CA GLU A 335 -28.67 41.41 22.95
C GLU A 335 -27.46 42.35 23.11
N GLU A 336 -26.44 42.25 22.26
CA GLU A 336 -25.30 43.16 22.26
C GLU A 336 -25.71 44.54 21.73
N GLU A 337 -26.49 44.61 20.65
CA GLU A 337 -27.03 45.87 20.11
C GLU A 337 -27.91 46.60 21.15
N GLU A 338 -28.82 45.89 21.85
CA GLU A 338 -29.65 46.49 22.91
C GLU A 338 -28.80 47.04 24.08
N LYS A 339 -27.71 46.36 24.44
CA LYS A 339 -26.79 46.82 25.50
C LYS A 339 -26.00 48.06 25.08
N GLU A 340 -25.63 48.17 23.80
CA GLU A 340 -24.95 49.35 23.25
C GLU A 340 -25.90 50.56 23.23
N GLU A 341 -27.13 50.40 22.73
CA GLU A 341 -28.14 51.48 22.74
C GLU A 341 -28.41 51.99 24.16
N GLN A 342 -28.56 51.08 25.13
CA GLN A 342 -28.77 51.45 26.53
C GLN A 342 -27.57 52.22 27.13
N CYS A 343 -26.33 51.88 26.75
CA CYS A 343 -25.14 52.62 27.19
C CYS A 343 -25.06 54.03 26.58
N GLU A 344 -25.53 54.22 25.34
CA GLU A 344 -25.58 55.54 24.71
C GLU A 344 -26.61 56.47 25.39
N GLU A 345 -27.81 55.95 25.70
CA GLU A 345 -28.85 56.72 26.41
C GLU A 345 -28.39 57.20 27.79
N ASP A 346 -27.68 56.35 28.55
CA ASP A 346 -27.17 56.68 29.87
C ASP A 346 -26.09 57.78 29.83
N MET A 347 -25.33 57.92 28.72
CA MET A 347 -24.32 58.97 28.56
C MET A 347 -24.90 60.35 28.24
N GLU A 348 -26.13 60.46 27.74
CA GLU A 348 -26.76 61.75 27.43
C GLU A 348 -27.39 62.46 28.64
N ILE A 349 -27.47 61.78 29.80
CA ILE A 349 -28.18 62.28 30.99
C ILE A 349 -27.27 63.08 31.97
N ASP A 350 -25.96 63.11 31.74
CA ASP A 350 -24.96 63.90 32.51
C ASP A 350 -24.57 65.23 31.83
#